data_AF-A0A957FXA6-F1
#
_entry.id   AF-A0A957FXA6-F1
#
_cell.length_a   1.000
_cell.length_b   1.000
_cell.length_c   1.000
_cell.angle_alpha   90.00
_cell.angle_beta   90.00
_cell.angle_gamma   90.00
#
_symmetry.space_group_name_H-M   'P 1'
#
loop_
_entity.id
_entity.type
_entity.pdbx_description
1 polymer ?
#
loop_
_entity_poly.entity_id
_entity_poly.type
_entity_poly.pdbx_seq_one_letter_code
_entity_poly.pdbx_strand_id
1 'polypeptide(L)'
;MGISFLATHLSIVPTETDSVLSQMTRLITGNGAIYYWVQFFTMMILVLAANTGYQDFPRLSSFLARDGFLPRWMQNRGDRLVYSSGIVVLAVLASVIVVVFGADEIAMLPLYALGVMMSFTLSQAGMVRLMGKVSLVPPGEEVHTHATTIHYEAGWWWKRGVNAVGAMTTGLVFVVLVATKFVEGAWIIAIAIPLIVWMLRSIQTH
;
A
#
# COMPACT_ATOMS: atom_id res chain seq x y z
N MET A 1 -16.50 12.83 5.76
CA MET A 1 -17.82 13.37 6.16
C MET A 1 -18.11 14.77 5.60
N GLY A 2 -17.19 15.74 5.63
CA GLY A 2 -17.44 17.07 5.04
C GLY A 2 -17.61 17.10 3.50
N ILE A 3 -16.70 16.45 2.77
CA ILE A 3 -16.76 16.39 1.29
C ILE A 3 -17.95 15.56 0.78
N SER A 4 -18.27 14.46 1.44
CA SER A 4 -19.41 13.60 1.07
C SER A 4 -20.75 14.29 1.32
N PHE A 5 -20.87 15.11 2.39
CA PHE A 5 -22.08 15.86 2.70
C PHE A 5 -22.36 16.98 1.67
N LEU A 6 -21.31 17.72 1.26
CA LEU A 6 -21.44 18.73 0.20
C LEU A 6 -21.71 18.10 -1.17
N ALA A 7 -21.07 16.97 -1.49
CA ALA A 7 -21.27 16.30 -2.78
C ALA A 7 -22.70 15.77 -2.95
N THR A 8 -23.31 15.22 -1.89
CA THR A 8 -24.72 14.77 -1.94
C THR A 8 -25.70 15.91 -2.04
N HIS A 9 -25.38 17.09 -1.50
CA HIS A 9 -26.30 18.24 -1.52
C HIS A 9 -26.25 19.01 -2.86
N LEU A 10 -25.13 18.95 -3.59
CA LEU A 10 -24.90 19.69 -4.83
C LEU A 10 -25.19 18.90 -6.12
N SER A 11 -25.62 17.63 -6.04
CA SER A 11 -25.97 16.79 -7.20
C SER A 11 -24.90 16.81 -8.32
N ILE A 12 -23.62 16.76 -7.93
CA ILE A 12 -22.51 16.80 -8.88
C ILE A 12 -22.47 15.46 -9.62
N VAL A 13 -22.82 15.48 -10.91
CA VAL A 13 -22.60 14.37 -11.82
C VAL A 13 -21.12 14.38 -12.18
N PRO A 14 -20.32 13.37 -11.78
CA PRO A 14 -18.90 13.33 -12.09
C PRO A 14 -18.70 13.35 -13.60
N THR A 15 -18.09 14.42 -14.11
CA THR A 15 -17.65 14.50 -15.51
C THR A 15 -16.21 13.98 -15.63
N GLU A 16 -15.89 13.19 -16.65
CA GLU A 16 -14.64 12.42 -16.76
C GLU A 16 -13.33 13.25 -16.85
N THR A 17 -13.42 14.56 -17.07
CA THR A 17 -12.25 15.42 -17.34
C THR A 17 -11.72 16.22 -16.16
N ASP A 18 -12.47 16.35 -15.07
CA ASP A 18 -12.10 17.19 -13.92
C ASP A 18 -12.25 16.40 -12.61
N SER A 19 -11.29 16.52 -11.68
CA SER A 19 -11.41 15.88 -10.36
C SER A 19 -12.64 16.40 -9.60
N VAL A 20 -13.24 15.57 -8.74
CA VAL A 20 -14.42 15.98 -7.93
C VAL A 20 -14.12 17.24 -7.12
N LEU A 21 -12.88 17.38 -6.62
CA LEU A 21 -12.45 18.58 -5.91
C LEU A 21 -12.38 19.81 -6.83
N SER A 22 -11.86 19.68 -8.05
CA SER A 22 -11.85 20.74 -9.08
C SER A 22 -13.26 21.21 -9.40
N GLN A 23 -14.21 20.28 -9.61
CA GLN A 23 -15.61 20.59 -9.89
C GLN A 23 -16.28 21.32 -8.72
N MET A 24 -16.08 20.83 -7.49
CA MET A 24 -16.62 21.47 -6.28
C MET A 24 -16.08 22.89 -6.09
N THR A 25 -14.76 23.09 -6.24
CA THR A 25 -14.15 24.42 -6.09
C THR A 25 -14.60 25.37 -7.20
N ARG A 26 -14.75 24.89 -8.44
CA ARG A 26 -15.24 25.71 -9.55
C ARG A 26 -16.70 26.13 -9.37
N LEU A 27 -17.55 25.27 -8.81
CA LEU A 27 -18.95 25.60 -8.50
C LEU A 27 -19.09 26.62 -7.37
N ILE A 28 -18.23 26.56 -6.35
CA ILE A 28 -18.33 27.44 -5.18
C ILE A 28 -17.64 28.78 -5.42
N THR A 29 -16.53 28.81 -6.17
CA THR A 29 -15.65 29.99 -6.26
C THR A 29 -15.43 30.51 -7.68
N GLY A 30 -15.91 29.80 -8.71
CA GLY A 30 -15.63 30.11 -10.10
C GLY A 30 -14.16 29.87 -10.49
N ASN A 31 -13.75 30.39 -11.65
CA ASN A 31 -12.36 30.33 -12.15
C ASN A 31 -11.47 31.45 -11.56
N GLY A 32 -11.60 31.73 -10.26
CA GLY A 32 -10.86 32.79 -9.57
C GLY A 32 -9.50 32.35 -9.03
N ALA A 33 -8.78 33.28 -8.38
CA ALA A 33 -7.48 33.01 -7.76
C ALA A 33 -7.52 31.85 -6.74
N ILE A 34 -8.64 31.69 -6.04
CA ILE A 34 -8.84 30.63 -5.04
C ILE A 34 -8.89 29.23 -5.70
N TYR A 35 -9.45 29.09 -6.91
CA TYR A 35 -9.47 27.82 -7.64
C TYR A 35 -8.04 27.34 -7.96
N TYR A 36 -7.20 28.24 -8.47
CA TYR A 36 -5.79 27.92 -8.73
C TYR A 36 -5.00 27.63 -7.45
N TRP A 37 -5.31 28.33 -6.35
CA TRP A 37 -4.71 28.05 -5.05
C TRP A 37 -5.04 26.65 -4.53
N VAL A 38 -6.31 26.22 -4.62
CA VAL A 38 -6.72 24.87 -4.22
C VAL A 38 -6.03 23.83 -5.11
N GLN A 39 -6.04 24.02 -6.43
CA GLN A 39 -5.40 23.10 -7.36
C GLN A 39 -3.90 22.95 -7.10
N PHE A 40 -3.21 24.06 -6.81
CA PHE A 40 -1.78 24.06 -6.46
C PHE A 40 -1.52 23.27 -5.18
N PHE A 41 -2.32 23.47 -4.13
CA PHE A 41 -2.19 22.69 -2.89
C PHE A 41 -2.49 21.20 -3.09
N THR A 42 -3.52 20.87 -3.87
CA THR A 42 -3.85 19.48 -4.20
C THR A 42 -2.69 18.81 -4.91
N MET A 43 -2.11 19.47 -5.93
CA MET A 43 -0.91 18.99 -6.61
C MET A 43 0.24 18.78 -5.61
N MET A 44 0.49 19.74 -4.72
CA MET A 44 1.57 19.66 -3.74
C MET A 44 1.40 18.50 -2.75
N ILE A 45 0.17 18.23 -2.30
CA ILE A 45 -0.15 17.09 -1.43
C ILE A 45 0.09 15.76 -2.16
N LEU A 46 -0.32 15.64 -3.43
CA LEU A 46 -0.10 14.43 -4.23
C LEU A 46 1.39 14.18 -4.50
N VAL A 47 2.16 15.24 -4.81
CA VAL A 47 3.63 15.15 -4.98
C VAL A 47 4.31 14.72 -3.68
N LEU A 48 3.86 15.27 -2.55
CA LEU A 48 4.41 14.89 -1.24
C LEU A 48 4.11 13.41 -0.91
N ALA A 49 2.89 12.94 -1.19
CA ALA A 49 2.51 11.54 -1.01
C ALA A 49 3.37 10.59 -1.87
N ALA A 50 3.65 10.97 -3.12
CA ALA A 50 4.54 10.21 -3.99
C ALA A 50 5.97 10.15 -3.42
N ASN A 51 6.49 11.27 -2.90
CA ASN A 51 7.83 11.33 -2.31
C ASN A 51 7.99 10.40 -1.09
N THR A 52 6.96 10.23 -0.25
CA THR A 52 7.00 9.25 0.85
C THR A 52 7.23 7.83 0.33
N GLY A 53 6.53 7.42 -0.74
CA GLY A 53 6.73 6.11 -1.37
C GLY A 53 8.17 5.89 -1.88
N TYR A 54 8.77 6.91 -2.49
CA TYR A 54 10.17 6.88 -2.96
C TYR A 54 11.19 6.79 -1.81
N GLN A 55 10.86 7.29 -0.62
CA GLN A 55 11.71 7.21 0.56
C GLN A 55 11.61 5.84 1.27
N ASP A 56 10.41 5.26 1.32
CA ASP A 56 10.15 4.02 2.04
C ASP A 56 10.56 2.76 1.25
N PHE A 57 10.42 2.78 -0.09
CA PHE A 57 10.73 1.62 -0.92
C PHE A 57 12.19 1.14 -0.83
N PRO A 58 13.22 2.00 -0.93
CA PRO A 58 14.61 1.56 -0.80
C PRO A 58 14.86 0.85 0.53
N ARG A 59 14.24 1.33 1.61
CA ARG A 59 14.35 0.71 2.94
C ARG A 59 13.75 -0.69 2.96
N LEU A 60 12.51 -0.86 2.50
CA LEU A 60 11.84 -2.16 2.43
C LEU A 60 12.61 -3.14 1.54
N SER A 61 13.06 -2.67 0.39
CA SER A 61 13.83 -3.47 -0.56
C SER A 61 15.17 -3.94 0.00
N SER A 62 15.84 -3.11 0.82
CA SER A 62 17.09 -3.50 1.48
C SER A 62 16.88 -4.58 2.56
N PHE A 63 15.75 -4.56 3.27
CA PHE A 63 15.41 -5.62 4.22
C PHE A 63 15.15 -6.94 3.49
N LEU A 64 14.34 -6.89 2.43
CA LEU A 64 14.01 -8.07 1.65
C LEU A 64 15.24 -8.65 0.92
N ALA A 65 16.16 -7.78 0.49
CA ALA A 65 17.45 -8.20 -0.04
C ALA A 65 18.30 -8.91 1.01
N ARG A 66 18.39 -8.38 2.25
CA ARG A 66 19.16 -9.01 3.35
C ARG A 66 18.65 -10.40 3.68
N ASP A 67 17.34 -10.61 3.56
CA ASP A 67 16.69 -11.92 3.75
C ASP A 67 16.88 -12.87 2.54
N GLY A 68 17.61 -12.44 1.50
CA GLY A 68 17.95 -13.22 0.31
C GLY A 68 16.90 -13.20 -0.80
N PHE A 69 15.79 -12.50 -0.63
CA PHE A 69 14.68 -12.46 -1.61
C PHE A 69 14.91 -11.46 -2.75
N LEU A 70 15.88 -10.56 -2.64
CA LEU A 70 16.26 -9.62 -3.71
C LEU A 70 17.77 -9.66 -3.96
N PRO A 71 18.24 -9.22 -5.14
CA PRO A 71 19.64 -9.32 -5.52
C PRO A 71 20.56 -8.61 -4.52
N ARG A 72 21.76 -9.17 -4.29
CA ARG A 72 22.70 -8.69 -3.26
C ARG A 72 23.12 -7.23 -3.43
N TRP A 73 23.08 -6.69 -4.66
CA TRP A 73 23.37 -5.28 -4.92
C TRP A 73 22.36 -4.31 -4.27
N MET A 74 21.15 -4.78 -3.91
CA MET A 74 20.17 -4.00 -3.14
C MET A 74 20.38 -4.09 -1.61
N GLN A 75 21.31 -4.91 -1.11
CA GLN A 75 21.58 -5.09 0.34
C GLN A 75 22.48 -3.99 0.94
N ASN A 76 23.34 -3.37 0.13
CA ASN A 76 24.44 -2.51 0.58
C ASN A 76 23.98 -1.13 1.09
N ARG A 77 23.56 -1.07 2.34
CA ARG A 77 23.10 0.14 3.04
C ARG A 77 24.16 1.26 3.21
N GLY A 78 25.36 1.12 2.64
CA GLY A 78 26.56 1.89 2.99
C GLY A 78 26.92 3.06 2.06
N ASP A 79 26.52 3.05 0.79
CA ASP A 79 26.83 4.15 -0.15
C ASP A 79 25.58 4.62 -0.87
N ARG A 80 25.56 5.89 -1.31
CA ARG A 80 24.46 6.55 -2.08
C ARG A 80 23.89 5.67 -3.22
N LEU A 81 24.64 4.66 -3.66
CA LEU A 81 24.27 3.62 -4.63
C LEU A 81 22.99 2.83 -4.31
N VAL A 82 22.72 2.44 -3.05
CA VAL A 82 21.51 1.60 -2.75
C VAL A 82 20.23 2.42 -2.66
N TYR A 83 20.31 3.67 -2.18
CA TYR A 83 19.20 4.60 -2.28
C TYR A 83 18.87 4.90 -3.75
N SER A 84 19.90 5.10 -4.58
CA SER A 84 19.75 5.30 -6.03
C SER A 84 19.16 4.07 -6.73
N SER A 85 19.61 2.87 -6.40
CA SER A 85 19.14 1.60 -6.96
C SER A 85 17.65 1.34 -6.72
N GLY A 86 17.21 1.46 -5.46
CA GLY A 86 15.79 1.28 -5.11
C GLY A 86 14.89 2.33 -5.77
N ILE A 87 15.33 3.59 -5.82
CA ILE A 87 14.60 4.67 -6.49
C ILE A 87 14.50 4.42 -8.00
N VAL A 88 15.58 4.00 -8.65
CA VAL A 88 15.57 3.71 -10.10
C VAL A 88 14.64 2.54 -10.41
N VAL A 89 14.68 1.46 -9.62
CA VAL A 89 13.75 0.33 -9.79
C VAL A 89 12.29 0.77 -9.61
N LEU A 90 12.01 1.56 -8.57
CA LEU A 90 10.65 2.08 -8.35
C LEU A 90 10.21 3.01 -9.48
N ALA A 91 11.08 3.89 -9.96
CA ALA A 91 10.79 4.81 -11.06
C ALA A 91 10.49 4.05 -12.37
N VAL A 92 11.26 3.00 -12.68
CA VAL A 92 11.02 2.14 -13.84
C VAL A 92 9.69 1.40 -13.70
N LEU A 93 9.43 0.76 -12.55
CA LEU A 93 8.17 0.05 -12.31
C LEU A 93 6.97 1.00 -12.37
N ALA A 94 7.06 2.17 -11.75
CA ALA A 94 6.01 3.18 -11.79
C ALA A 94 5.77 3.67 -13.22
N SER A 95 6.84 3.93 -13.98
CA SER A 95 6.72 4.32 -15.40
C SER A 95 6.05 3.25 -16.24
N VAL A 96 6.41 1.97 -16.05
CA VAL A 96 5.77 0.85 -16.74
C VAL A 96 4.27 0.78 -16.42
N ILE A 97 3.90 0.90 -15.14
CA ILE A 97 2.49 0.91 -14.73
C ILE A 97 1.75 2.09 -15.38
N VAL A 98 2.33 3.30 -15.36
CA VAL A 98 1.71 4.49 -15.99
C VAL A 98 1.49 4.28 -17.49
N VAL A 99 2.46 3.71 -18.20
CA VAL A 99 2.35 3.43 -19.64
C VAL A 99 1.31 2.34 -19.92
N VAL A 100 1.29 1.25 -19.15
CA VAL A 100 0.36 0.13 -19.34
C VAL A 100 -1.09 0.55 -19.12
N PHE A 101 -1.33 1.39 -18.12
CA PHE A 101 -2.67 1.89 -17.77
C PHE A 101 -3.03 3.22 -18.46
N GLY A 102 -2.16 3.75 -19.33
CA GLY A 102 -2.42 4.99 -20.07
C GLY A 102 -2.66 6.22 -19.19
N ALA A 103 -2.06 6.25 -17.99
CA ALA A 103 -2.30 7.28 -16.97
C ALA A 103 -3.78 7.42 -16.52
N ASP A 104 -4.59 6.37 -16.67
CA ASP A 104 -5.97 6.34 -16.20
C ASP A 104 -6.04 6.04 -14.69
N GLU A 105 -6.40 7.04 -13.90
CA GLU A 105 -6.56 6.94 -12.44
C GLU A 105 -7.63 5.89 -12.06
N ILE A 106 -8.72 5.80 -12.81
CA ILE A 106 -9.85 4.91 -12.50
C ILE A 106 -9.42 3.45 -12.61
N ALA A 107 -8.64 3.13 -13.64
CA ALA A 107 -8.10 1.79 -13.85
C ALA A 107 -6.96 1.44 -12.86
N MET A 108 -6.23 2.44 -12.36
CA MET A 108 -5.16 2.25 -11.37
C MET A 108 -5.67 2.09 -9.93
N LEU A 109 -6.83 2.65 -9.58
CA LEU A 109 -7.39 2.60 -8.23
C LEU A 109 -7.57 1.16 -7.68
N PRO A 110 -8.16 0.20 -8.44
CA PRO A 110 -8.25 -1.19 -8.00
C PRO A 110 -6.87 -1.81 -7.77
N LEU A 111 -5.87 -1.45 -8.58
CA LEU A 111 -4.51 -1.97 -8.45
C LEU A 111 -3.92 -1.62 -7.08
N TYR A 112 -3.98 -0.35 -6.72
CA TYR A 112 -3.52 0.13 -5.42
C TYR A 112 -4.31 -0.51 -4.27
N ALA A 113 -5.65 -0.49 -4.35
CA ALA A 113 -6.52 -0.96 -3.28
C ALA A 113 -6.29 -2.45 -2.96
N LEU A 114 -6.12 -3.30 -3.98
CA LEU A 114 -5.88 -4.72 -3.80
C LEU A 114 -4.53 -5.01 -3.15
N GLY A 115 -3.47 -4.31 -3.55
CA GLY A 115 -2.14 -4.45 -2.94
C GLY A 115 -2.13 -4.05 -1.47
N VAL A 116 -2.77 -2.92 -1.14
CA VAL A 116 -2.90 -2.44 0.24
C VAL A 116 -3.76 -3.38 1.07
N MET A 117 -4.92 -3.81 0.55
CA MET A 117 -5.82 -4.68 1.28
C MET A 117 -5.19 -6.05 1.53
N MET A 118 -4.48 -6.63 0.56
CA MET A 118 -3.72 -7.85 0.78
C MET A 118 -2.64 -7.66 1.85
N SER A 119 -1.87 -6.57 1.78
CA SER A 119 -0.81 -6.28 2.77
C SER A 119 -1.38 -6.17 4.18
N PHE A 120 -2.53 -5.50 4.34
CA PHE A 120 -3.22 -5.43 5.62
C PHE A 120 -3.76 -6.79 6.06
N THR A 121 -4.40 -7.56 5.18
CA THR A 121 -4.89 -8.90 5.53
C THR A 121 -3.75 -9.81 6.00
N LEU A 122 -2.62 -9.82 5.28
CA LEU A 122 -1.44 -10.60 5.64
C LEU A 122 -0.81 -10.12 6.95
N SER A 123 -0.69 -8.81 7.14
CA SER A 123 -0.16 -8.23 8.39
C SER A 123 -1.05 -8.58 9.58
N GLN A 124 -2.35 -8.41 9.46
CA GLN A 124 -3.31 -8.70 10.53
C GLN A 124 -3.36 -10.20 10.84
N ALA A 125 -3.38 -11.06 9.83
CA ALA A 125 -3.29 -12.51 10.01
C ALA A 125 -1.96 -12.94 10.67
N GLY A 126 -0.85 -12.32 10.27
CA GLY A 126 0.47 -12.51 10.87
C GLY A 126 0.47 -12.11 12.36
N MET A 127 -0.14 -10.98 12.70
CA MET A 127 -0.29 -10.53 14.08
C MET A 127 -1.18 -11.45 14.92
N VAL A 128 -2.24 -12.04 14.36
CA VAL A 128 -3.04 -13.06 15.06
C VAL A 128 -2.19 -14.28 15.41
N ARG A 129 -1.37 -14.75 14.47
CA ARG A 129 -0.45 -15.88 14.69
C ARG A 129 0.64 -15.52 15.69
N LEU A 130 1.19 -14.31 15.62
CA LEU A 130 2.19 -13.80 16.56
C LEU A 130 1.62 -13.74 17.97
N MET A 131 0.41 -13.19 18.16
CA MET A 131 -0.24 -13.12 19.46
C MET A 131 -0.56 -14.52 20.03
N GLY A 132 -0.84 -15.50 19.17
CA GLY A 132 -0.94 -16.91 19.57
C GLY A 132 0.40 -17.54 19.98
N LYS A 133 1.54 -17.01 19.53
CA LYS A 133 2.86 -17.40 20.05
C LYS A 133 3.18 -16.68 21.36
N VAL A 134 2.84 -15.40 21.49
CA VAL A 134 2.99 -14.61 22.72
C VAL A 134 2.26 -15.28 23.89
N SER A 135 1.10 -15.91 23.65
CA SER A 135 0.36 -16.62 24.69
C SER A 135 1.07 -17.86 25.26
N LEU A 136 2.08 -18.37 24.57
CA LEU A 136 2.87 -19.54 24.99
C LEU A 136 4.15 -19.15 25.74
N VAL A 137 4.49 -17.86 25.79
CA VAL A 137 5.70 -17.36 26.46
C VAL A 137 5.41 -17.14 27.94
N PRO A 138 6.16 -17.75 28.87
CA PRO A 138 6.01 -17.52 30.30
C PRO A 138 6.27 -16.05 30.67
N PRO A 139 5.57 -15.48 31.67
CA PRO A 139 5.79 -14.10 32.10
C PRO A 139 7.23 -13.89 32.58
N GLY A 140 7.99 -13.03 31.89
CA GLY A 140 9.37 -12.70 32.24
C GLY A 140 10.46 -13.45 31.46
N GLU A 141 10.10 -14.36 30.56
CA GLU A 141 11.03 -15.02 29.63
C GLU A 141 10.95 -14.39 28.24
N GLU A 142 12.11 -14.21 27.60
CA GLU A 142 12.20 -13.74 26.21
C GLU A 142 12.50 -14.94 25.31
N VAL A 143 11.56 -15.25 24.42
CA VAL A 143 11.80 -16.31 23.43
C VAL A 143 12.37 -15.67 22.18
N HIS A 144 13.68 -15.85 21.97
CA HIS A 144 14.35 -15.54 20.72
C HIS A 144 13.88 -16.53 19.64
N THR A 145 12.92 -16.14 18.81
CA THR A 145 12.65 -16.87 17.57
C THR A 145 13.62 -16.38 16.49
N HIS A 146 13.99 -17.23 15.53
CA HIS A 146 14.83 -16.89 14.36
C HIS A 146 14.44 -15.60 13.59
N ALA A 147 13.23 -15.07 13.79
CA ALA A 147 12.73 -13.86 13.12
C ALA A 147 12.48 -12.66 14.05
N THR A 148 12.22 -12.84 15.36
CA THR A 148 11.83 -11.75 16.28
C THR A 148 11.97 -12.19 17.75
N THR A 149 12.37 -11.27 18.63
CA THR A 149 12.28 -11.42 20.10
C THR A 149 10.82 -11.29 20.55
N ILE A 150 10.26 -12.36 21.09
CA ILE A 150 8.88 -12.36 21.59
C ILE A 150 8.93 -12.14 23.09
N HIS A 151 8.45 -10.98 23.53
CA HIS A 151 8.24 -10.67 24.95
C HIS A 151 6.77 -10.96 25.30
N TYR A 152 6.53 -11.41 26.53
CA TYR A 152 5.17 -11.55 27.04
C TYR A 152 4.49 -10.16 27.12
N GLU A 153 3.34 -10.02 26.46
CA GLU A 153 2.51 -8.82 26.55
C GLU A 153 1.18 -9.11 27.27
N ALA A 154 0.88 -8.32 28.30
CA ALA A 154 -0.44 -8.33 28.93
C ALA A 154 -1.51 -7.86 27.91
N GLY A 155 -2.67 -8.54 27.89
CA GLY A 155 -3.77 -8.22 26.97
C GLY A 155 -3.63 -8.80 25.56
N TRP A 156 -2.77 -9.80 25.36
CA TRP A 156 -2.60 -10.50 24.08
C TRP A 156 -3.92 -11.01 23.49
N TRP A 157 -4.87 -11.46 24.33
CA TRP A 157 -6.14 -12.04 23.88
C TRP A 157 -7.06 -11.00 23.22
N TRP A 158 -7.15 -9.78 23.78
CA TRP A 158 -7.93 -8.69 23.20
C TRP A 158 -7.28 -8.18 21.92
N LYS A 159 -5.94 -7.98 21.94
CA LYS A 159 -5.16 -7.62 20.75
C LYS A 159 -5.33 -8.65 19.62
N ARG A 160 -5.32 -9.94 19.95
CA ARG A 160 -5.58 -11.03 19.01
C ARG A 160 -7.01 -10.96 18.45
N GLY A 161 -8.00 -10.68 19.28
CA GLY A 161 -9.39 -10.48 18.84
C GLY A 161 -9.55 -9.33 17.86
N VAL A 162 -8.99 -8.16 18.19
CA VAL A 162 -9.00 -6.98 17.32
C VAL A 162 -8.32 -7.25 15.98
N ASN A 163 -7.12 -7.85 16.00
CA ASN A 163 -6.41 -8.20 14.77
C ASN A 163 -7.14 -9.27 13.94
N ALA A 164 -7.84 -10.21 14.58
CA ALA A 164 -8.65 -11.20 13.87
C ALA A 164 -9.85 -10.58 13.15
N VAL A 165 -10.56 -9.65 13.82
CA VAL A 165 -11.64 -8.88 13.18
C VAL A 165 -11.10 -8.03 12.04
N GLY A 166 -9.92 -7.41 12.23
CA GLY A 166 -9.22 -6.66 11.18
C GLY A 166 -8.86 -7.53 9.98
N ALA A 167 -8.32 -8.74 10.22
CA ALA A 167 -7.97 -9.70 9.18
C ALA A 167 -9.21 -10.18 8.40
N MET A 168 -10.32 -10.47 9.09
CA MET A 168 -11.58 -10.86 8.45
C MET A 168 -12.16 -9.73 7.61
N THR A 169 -12.23 -8.52 8.17
CA THR A 169 -12.79 -7.36 7.48
C THR A 169 -11.98 -7.02 6.23
N THR A 170 -10.66 -6.89 6.37
CA THR A 170 -9.77 -6.59 5.24
C THR A 170 -9.77 -7.72 4.21
N GLY A 171 -9.77 -8.98 4.65
CA GLY A 171 -9.83 -10.14 3.77
C GLY A 171 -11.14 -10.20 2.98
N LEU A 172 -12.28 -9.89 3.62
CA LEU A 172 -13.57 -9.81 2.94
C LEU A 172 -13.57 -8.70 1.89
N VAL A 173 -13.09 -7.50 2.25
CA VAL A 173 -12.98 -6.38 1.29
C VAL A 173 -12.06 -6.75 0.12
N PHE A 174 -10.93 -7.42 0.38
CA PHE A 174 -10.04 -7.91 -0.67
C PHE A 174 -10.76 -8.86 -1.63
N VAL A 175 -11.48 -9.86 -1.10
CA VAL A 175 -12.26 -10.80 -1.93
C VAL A 175 -13.32 -10.08 -2.75
N VAL A 176 -14.06 -9.14 -2.16
CA VAL A 176 -15.07 -8.34 -2.86
C VAL A 176 -14.43 -7.50 -3.98
N LEU A 177 -13.29 -6.85 -3.72
CA LEU A 177 -12.57 -6.06 -4.72
C LEU A 177 -12.07 -6.94 -5.87
N VAL A 178 -11.49 -8.10 -5.59
CA VAL A 178 -11.04 -9.03 -6.65
C VAL A 178 -12.23 -9.48 -7.51
N ALA A 179 -13.36 -9.83 -6.89
CA ALA A 179 -14.54 -10.31 -7.59
C ALA A 179 -15.22 -9.22 -8.44
N THR A 180 -15.36 -8.02 -7.89
CA THR A 180 -16.09 -6.92 -8.55
C THR A 180 -15.26 -6.18 -9.59
N LYS A 181 -13.95 -6.02 -9.36
CA LYS A 181 -13.04 -5.26 -10.22
C LYS A 181 -12.18 -6.16 -11.11
N PHE A 182 -12.54 -7.44 -11.26
CA PHE A 182 -11.82 -8.40 -12.11
C PHE A 182 -11.66 -7.90 -13.54
N VAL A 183 -12.76 -7.42 -14.13
CA VAL A 183 -12.81 -6.94 -15.52
C VAL A 183 -12.13 -5.56 -15.67
N GLU A 184 -12.14 -4.74 -14.62
CA GLU A 184 -11.55 -3.39 -14.62
C GLU A 184 -10.03 -3.37 -14.38
N GLY A 185 -9.38 -4.53 -14.20
CA GLY A 185 -7.92 -4.63 -14.10
C GLY A 185 -7.39 -5.43 -12.91
N ALA A 186 -8.25 -5.94 -12.02
CA ALA A 186 -7.78 -6.75 -10.89
C ALA A 186 -7.09 -8.07 -11.32
N TRP A 187 -7.37 -8.55 -12.54
CA TRP A 187 -6.66 -9.70 -13.12
C TRP A 187 -5.14 -9.48 -13.20
N ILE A 188 -4.68 -8.24 -13.37
CA ILE A 188 -3.26 -7.89 -13.41
C ILE A 188 -2.60 -8.24 -12.07
N ILE A 189 -3.29 -8.01 -10.95
CA ILE A 189 -2.76 -8.34 -9.61
C ILE A 189 -2.77 -9.83 -9.34
N ALA A 190 -3.83 -10.51 -9.77
CA ALA A 190 -3.90 -11.96 -9.67
C ALA A 190 -2.71 -12.64 -10.37
N ILE A 191 -2.13 -12.01 -11.40
CA ILE A 191 -0.91 -12.48 -12.08
C ILE A 191 0.36 -11.89 -11.44
N ALA A 192 0.39 -10.58 -11.16
CA ALA A 192 1.57 -9.89 -10.67
C ALA A 192 2.03 -10.42 -9.31
N ILE A 193 1.11 -10.76 -8.40
CA ILE A 193 1.49 -11.26 -7.07
C ILE A 193 2.20 -12.61 -7.16
N PRO A 194 1.64 -13.66 -7.81
CA PRO A 194 2.36 -14.91 -8.03
C PRO A 194 3.69 -14.71 -8.76
N LEU A 195 3.74 -13.84 -9.77
CA LEU A 195 4.96 -13.55 -10.52
C LEU A 195 6.04 -12.94 -9.62
N ILE A 196 5.70 -11.94 -8.80
CA ILE A 196 6.62 -11.33 -7.85
C ILE A 196 7.09 -12.37 -6.83
N VAL A 197 6.18 -13.16 -6.25
CA VAL A 197 6.55 -14.21 -5.28
C VAL A 197 7.47 -15.25 -5.90
N TRP A 198 7.20 -15.65 -7.14
CA TRP A 198 8.05 -16.57 -7.89
C TRP A 198 9.43 -15.98 -8.16
N MET A 199 9.50 -14.71 -8.60
CA MET A 199 10.77 -13.99 -8.81
C MET A 199 11.59 -13.93 -7.52
N LEU A 200 10.97 -13.52 -6.39
CA LEU A 200 11.63 -13.42 -5.09
C LEU A 200 12.15 -14.79 -4.61
N ARG A 201 11.37 -15.86 -4.79
CA ARG A 201 11.79 -17.22 -4.45
C ARG A 201 12.92 -17.71 -5.34
N SER A 202 12.84 -17.46 -6.65
CA SER A 202 13.89 -17.82 -7.60
C SER A 202 15.23 -17.18 -7.22
N ILE A 203 15.22 -15.92 -6.78
CA ILE A 203 16.41 -15.21 -6.32
C ILE A 203 16.94 -15.82 -5.01
N GLN A 204 16.06 -16.17 -4.07
CA GLN A 204 16.47 -16.78 -2.80
C GLN A 204 17.13 -18.15 -2.99
N THR A 205 16.69 -18.90 -4.00
CA THR A 205 17.23 -20.24 -4.30
C THR A 205 18.56 -20.23 -5.07
N HIS A 206 18.94 -19.10 -5.69
CA HIS A 206 20.17 -18.93 -6.49
C HIS A 206 21.30 -18.27 -5.67
#